data_AF-A0A3P7YAZ5-F1
#
_entry.id   AF-A0A3P7YAZ5-F1
#
_cell.length_a   1.000
_cell.length_b   1.000
_cell.length_c   1.000
_cell.angle_alpha   90.00
_cell.angle_beta   90.00
_cell.angle_gamma   90.00
#
_symmetry.space_group_name_H-M   'P 1'
#
loop_
_entity.id
_entity.type
_entity.pdbx_description
1 polymer ?
#
loop_
_entity_poly.entity_id
_entity_poly.type
_entity_poly.pdbx_seq_one_letter_code
_entity_poly.pdbx_strand_id
1 'polypeptide(L)'
;MIIAILVYRVFRSFRKLPIKILHAVLHILAFLFGVLGTKAVFDMHNALLIPNLYSLHSWLGITAIIVFGLQWVAGLIGFLVPQTPQVARSKLLPIHVTLGSFLYLLVIGVCISGITEKNFFSKT
;
A
#
# COMPACT_ATOMS: atom_id res chain seq x y z
N MET A 1 1.30 5.83 -5.67
CA MET A 1 2.28 4.97 -4.97
C MET A 1 3.73 5.21 -5.41
N ILE A 2 4.03 5.19 -6.72
CA ILE A 2 5.41 5.44 -7.22
C ILE A 2 6.00 6.80 -6.79
N ILE A 3 5.19 7.86 -6.79
CA ILE A 3 5.59 9.22 -6.37
C ILE A 3 6.09 9.21 -4.92
N ALA A 4 5.37 8.51 -4.03
CA ALA A 4 5.73 8.43 -2.61
C ALA A 4 7.03 7.63 -2.39
N ILE A 5 7.24 6.55 -3.16
CA ILE A 5 8.45 5.71 -3.09
C ILE A 5 9.69 6.50 -3.54
N LEU A 6 9.56 7.34 -4.57
CA LEU A 6 10.69 8.07 -5.17
C LEU A 6 10.98 9.42 -4.52
N VAL A 7 10.16 9.87 -3.55
CA VAL A 7 10.26 11.21 -2.94
C VAL A 7 11.65 11.52 -2.38
N TYR A 8 12.34 10.53 -1.78
CA TYR A 8 13.71 10.69 -1.29
C TYR A 8 14.76 10.86 -2.38
N ARG A 9 14.50 10.37 -3.59
CA ARG A 9 15.39 10.52 -4.75
C ARG A 9 15.18 11.87 -5.45
N VAL A 10 13.92 12.31 -5.53
CA VAL A 10 13.53 13.60 -6.12
C VAL A 10 14.04 14.75 -5.27
N PHE A 11 13.76 14.73 -3.97
CA PHE A 11 14.13 15.81 -3.04
C PHE A 11 15.44 15.54 -2.29
N ARG A 12 16.47 14.99 -2.97
CA ARG A 12 17.72 14.55 -2.32
C ARG A 12 18.45 15.63 -1.53
N SER A 13 18.34 16.88 -1.97
CA SER A 13 19.05 18.05 -1.42
C SER A 13 18.29 18.73 -0.27
N PHE A 14 17.07 18.31 0.04
CA PHE A 14 16.25 18.89 1.10
C PHE A 14 16.54 18.25 2.47
N ARG A 15 16.15 18.93 3.54
CA ARG A 15 16.22 18.39 4.91
C ARG A 15 15.39 17.10 5.00
N LYS A 16 15.89 16.11 5.75
CA LYS A 16 15.29 14.77 5.79
C LYS A 16 13.88 14.74 6.38
N LEU A 17 13.62 15.47 7.47
CA LEU A 17 12.34 15.42 8.18
C LEU A 17 11.13 15.80 7.29
N PRO A 18 11.13 16.93 6.55
CA PRO A 18 10.07 17.23 5.60
C PRO A 18 9.81 16.12 4.57
N ILE A 19 10.88 15.49 4.06
CA ILE A 19 10.76 14.38 3.09
C ILE A 19 10.10 13.16 3.74
N LYS A 20 10.43 12.86 5.01
CA LYS A 20 9.79 11.76 5.77
C LYS A 20 8.29 12.02 5.94
N ILE A 21 7.91 13.24 6.30
CA ILE A 21 6.52 13.64 6.46
C ILE A 21 5.78 13.52 5.13
N LEU A 22 6.34 14.07 4.05
CA LEU A 22 5.76 13.99 2.72
C LEU A 22 5.57 12.54 2.27
N HIS A 23 6.58 11.68 2.47
CA HIS A 23 6.48 10.25 2.21
C HIS A 23 5.30 9.60 2.95
N ALA A 24 5.19 9.84 4.27
CA ALA A 24 4.14 9.26 5.09
C ALA A 24 2.74 9.77 4.70
N VAL A 25 2.60 11.07 4.40
CA VAL A 25 1.34 11.68 3.96
C VAL A 25 0.89 11.11 2.61
N LEU A 26 1.80 11.01 1.63
CA LEU A 26 1.46 10.45 0.33
C LEU A 26 1.05 8.97 0.44
N HIS A 27 1.68 8.20 1.33
CA HIS A 27 1.31 6.81 1.54
C HIS A 27 -0.01 6.64 2.30
N ILE A 28 -0.32 7.46 3.32
CA ILE A 28 -1.62 7.34 4.01
C ILE A 28 -2.77 7.71 3.08
N LEU A 29 -2.62 8.75 2.25
CA LEU A 29 -3.64 9.10 1.26
C LEU A 29 -3.88 7.95 0.27
N ALA A 30 -2.81 7.35 -0.24
CA ALA A 30 -2.92 6.18 -1.12
C ALA A 30 -3.60 4.98 -0.42
N PHE A 31 -3.29 4.74 0.85
CA PHE A 31 -3.90 3.69 1.65
C PHE A 31 -5.40 3.93 1.84
N LEU A 32 -5.80 5.15 2.21
CA LEU A 32 -7.20 5.53 2.39
C LEU A 32 -8.01 5.33 1.10
N PHE A 33 -7.49 5.74 -0.06
CA PHE A 33 -8.15 5.47 -1.35
C PHE A 33 -8.26 3.97 -1.63
N GLY A 34 -7.23 3.18 -1.31
CA GLY A 34 -7.28 1.71 -1.42
C GLY A 34 -8.40 1.11 -0.56
N VAL A 35 -8.47 1.49 0.71
CA VAL A 35 -9.52 1.02 1.64
C VAL A 35 -10.91 1.42 1.18
N LEU A 36 -11.10 2.67 0.73
CA LEU A 36 -12.38 3.14 0.20
C LEU A 36 -12.81 2.35 -1.04
N GLY A 37 -11.87 2.08 -1.96
CA GLY A 37 -12.12 1.25 -3.13
C GLY A 37 -12.51 -0.19 -2.75
N THR A 38 -11.79 -0.81 -1.82
CA THR A 38 -12.13 -2.15 -1.32
C THR A 38 -13.52 -2.15 -0.68
N LYS A 39 -13.84 -1.19 0.18
CA LYS A 39 -15.15 -1.06 0.80
C LYS A 39 -16.27 -0.95 -0.25
N ALA A 40 -16.06 -0.15 -1.30
CA ALA A 40 -17.04 -0.01 -2.38
C ALA A 40 -17.34 -1.35 -3.09
N VAL A 41 -16.32 -2.20 -3.31
CA VAL A 41 -16.53 -3.53 -3.93
C VAL A 41 -17.28 -4.46 -2.98
N PHE A 42 -16.95 -4.48 -1.70
CA PHE A 42 -17.68 -5.28 -0.70
C PHE A 42 -19.16 -4.87 -0.61
N ASP A 43 -19.45 -3.56 -0.58
CA ASP A 43 -20.82 -3.07 -0.58
C ASP A 43 -21.58 -3.50 -1.84
N MET A 44 -20.95 -3.37 -3.01
CA MET A 44 -21.55 -3.79 -4.28
C MET A 44 -21.84 -5.31 -4.31
N HIS A 45 -20.88 -6.13 -3.89
CA HIS A 45 -21.06 -7.58 -3.80
C HIS A 45 -22.20 -7.94 -2.86
N ASN A 46 -22.26 -7.32 -1.67
CA ASN A 46 -23.33 -7.56 -0.71
C ASN A 46 -24.71 -7.16 -1.26
N ALA A 47 -24.80 -6.01 -1.92
CA ALA A 47 -26.04 -5.53 -2.53
C ALA A 47 -26.52 -6.42 -3.69
N LEU A 48 -25.58 -7.03 -4.44
CA LEU A 48 -25.87 -7.91 -5.58
C LEU A 48 -25.87 -9.40 -5.22
N LEU A 49 -25.72 -9.76 -3.94
CA LEU A 49 -25.61 -11.14 -3.46
C LEU A 49 -24.48 -11.94 -4.14
N ILE A 50 -23.40 -11.26 -4.51
CA ILE A 50 -22.18 -11.87 -5.05
C ILE A 50 -21.31 -12.29 -3.86
N PRO A 51 -20.79 -13.54 -3.81
CA PRO A 51 -19.84 -13.93 -2.77
C PRO A 51 -18.62 -13.00 -2.71
N ASN A 52 -18.14 -12.70 -1.50
CA ASN A 52 -16.90 -11.94 -1.33
C ASN A 52 -15.69 -12.87 -1.31
N LEU A 53 -14.52 -12.31 -1.63
CA LEU A 53 -13.20 -12.96 -1.49
C LEU A 53 -13.07 -14.35 -2.15
N TYR A 54 -13.71 -14.58 -3.30
CA TYR A 54 -13.62 -15.86 -4.02
C TYR A 54 -12.50 -15.89 -5.08
N SER A 55 -12.04 -14.73 -5.56
CA SER A 55 -11.09 -14.66 -6.68
C SER A 55 -9.65 -14.48 -6.20
N LEU A 56 -8.67 -14.93 -6.99
CA LEU A 56 -7.25 -14.70 -6.70
C LEU A 56 -6.93 -13.20 -6.60
N HIS A 57 -7.55 -12.37 -7.45
CA HIS A 57 -7.44 -10.91 -7.37
C HIS A 57 -7.83 -10.41 -5.98
N SER A 58 -8.97 -10.88 -5.45
CA SER A 58 -9.46 -10.46 -4.13
C SER A 58 -8.55 -10.89 -2.98
N TRP A 59 -7.94 -12.08 -3.05
CA TRP A 59 -6.97 -12.56 -2.04
C TRP A 59 -5.67 -11.75 -2.05
N LEU A 60 -5.13 -11.49 -3.24
CA LEU A 60 -3.94 -10.64 -3.39
C LEU A 60 -4.24 -9.19 -2.97
N GLY A 61 -5.43 -8.69 -3.31
CA GLY A 61 -5.89 -7.35 -2.97
C GLY A 61 -6.01 -7.11 -1.47
N ILE A 62 -6.69 -8.01 -0.74
CA ILE A 62 -6.83 -7.86 0.71
C ILE A 62 -5.48 -8.04 1.43
N THR A 63 -4.64 -8.96 0.95
CA THR A 63 -3.26 -9.12 1.45
C THR A 63 -2.46 -7.84 1.26
N ALA A 64 -2.55 -7.20 0.10
CA ALA A 64 -1.87 -5.94 -0.17
C ALA A 64 -2.34 -4.81 0.76
N ILE A 65 -3.66 -4.68 1.01
CA ILE A 65 -4.20 -3.68 1.94
C ILE A 65 -3.67 -3.91 3.37
N ILE A 66 -3.72 -5.14 3.87
CA ILE A 66 -3.24 -5.45 5.23
C ILE A 66 -1.74 -5.15 5.36
N VAL A 67 -0.93 -5.66 4.42
CA VAL A 67 0.53 -5.45 4.43
C VAL A 67 0.87 -3.97 4.28
N PHE A 68 0.14 -3.21 3.45
CA PHE A 68 0.34 -1.76 3.34
C PHE A 68 0.09 -1.07 4.68
N GLY A 69 -1.03 -1.36 5.35
CA GLY A 69 -1.35 -0.77 6.65
C GLY A 69 -0.27 -1.04 7.69
N LEU A 70 0.16 -2.29 7.82
CA LEU A 70 1.25 -2.69 8.72
C LEU A 70 2.56 -1.98 8.38
N GLN A 71 2.91 -1.93 7.09
CA GLN A 71 4.10 -1.25 6.60
C GLN A 71 4.09 0.26 6.90
N TRP A 72 2.92 0.90 6.79
CA TRP A 72 2.77 2.32 7.10
C TRP A 72 2.92 2.59 8.60
N VAL A 73 2.27 1.79 9.46
CA VAL A 73 2.37 1.91 10.92
C VAL A 73 3.81 1.64 11.39
N ALA A 74 4.44 0.57 10.89
CA ALA A 74 5.84 0.27 11.19
C ALA A 74 6.78 1.38 10.72
N GLY A 75 6.53 1.97 9.56
CA GLY A 75 7.30 3.11 9.04
C GLY A 75 7.13 4.37 9.88
N LEU A 76 5.91 4.65 10.36
CA LEU A 76 5.60 5.77 11.23
C LEU A 76 6.37 5.65 12.56
N ILE A 77 6.21 4.51 13.25
CA ILE A 77 6.90 4.25 14.52
C ILE A 77 8.42 4.19 14.31
N GLY A 78 8.88 3.51 13.27
CA GLY A 78 10.30 3.33 12.98
C GLY A 78 11.03 4.63 12.68
N PHE A 79 10.49 5.45 11.79
CA PHE A 79 11.26 6.51 11.14
C PHE A 79 10.79 7.94 11.44
N LEU A 80 9.58 8.14 11.97
CA LEU A 80 9.03 9.45 12.31
C LEU A 80 8.97 9.70 13.83
N VAL A 81 8.77 8.67 14.66
CA VAL A 81 8.81 8.82 16.13
C VAL A 81 10.26 9.06 16.59
N PRO A 82 10.57 10.19 17.28
CA PRO A 82 11.93 10.52 17.69
C PRO A 82 12.57 9.51 18.66
N GLN A 83 11.75 8.91 19.52
CA GLN A 83 12.18 8.05 20.63
C GLN A 83 12.63 6.65 20.20
N THR A 84 12.39 6.24 18.95
CA THR A 84 12.77 4.91 18.47
C THR A 84 14.30 4.72 18.50
N PRO A 85 14.83 3.63 19.09
CA PRO A 85 16.28 3.42 19.17
C PRO A 85 16.94 3.30 17.78
N GLN A 86 18.15 3.83 17.63
CA GLN A 86 18.87 3.81 16.34
C GLN A 86 19.15 2.38 15.84
N VAL A 87 19.40 1.43 16.76
CA VAL A 87 19.60 0.01 16.44
C VAL A 87 18.31 -0.62 15.87
N ALA A 88 17.14 -0.23 16.38
CA ALA A 88 15.87 -0.71 15.83
C ALA A 88 15.65 -0.15 14.43
N ARG A 89 15.95 1.15 14.22
CA ARG A 89 15.84 1.80 12.90
C ARG A 89 16.74 1.16 11.85
N SER A 90 17.99 0.84 12.20
CA SER A 90 18.93 0.24 11.26
C SER A 90 18.51 -1.17 10.83
N LYS A 91 17.93 -1.96 11.74
CA LYS A 91 17.36 -3.29 11.42
C LYS A 91 16.07 -3.20 10.61
N LEU A 92 15.21 -2.23 10.91
CA LEU A 92 13.92 -2.07 10.23
C LEU A 92 14.06 -1.50 8.82
N LEU A 93 15.03 -0.63 8.57
CA LEU A 93 15.21 0.03 7.27
C LEU A 93 15.30 -0.94 6.07
N PRO A 94 16.15 -1.98 6.05
CA PRO A 94 16.22 -2.90 4.92
C PRO A 94 14.91 -3.67 4.73
N ILE A 95 14.24 -4.05 5.83
CA ILE A 95 12.94 -4.73 5.78
C ILE A 95 11.89 -3.80 5.16
N HIS A 96 11.82 -2.55 5.62
CA HIS A 96 10.89 -1.55 5.12
C HIS A 96 11.10 -1.28 3.63
N VAL A 97 12.34 -1.09 3.17
CA VAL A 97 12.61 -0.83 1.75
C VAL A 97 12.26 -2.03 0.87
N THR A 98 12.65 -3.24 1.28
CA THR A 98 12.40 -4.47 0.50
C THR A 98 10.91 -4.80 0.46
N LEU A 99 10.24 -4.79 1.61
CA LEU A 99 8.80 -5.08 1.69
C LEU A 99 7.98 -4.03 0.94
N GLY A 100 8.35 -2.74 1.03
CA GLY A 100 7.69 -1.68 0.27
C GLY A 100 7.84 -1.84 -1.24
N SER A 101 8.99 -2.33 -1.71
CA SER A 101 9.22 -2.61 -3.13
C SER A 101 8.41 -3.82 -3.60
N PHE A 102 8.35 -4.89 -2.80
CA PHE A 102 7.53 -6.06 -3.12
C PHE A 102 6.04 -5.72 -3.13
N LEU A 103 5.57 -4.94 -2.15
CA LEU A 103 4.20 -4.47 -2.08
C LEU A 103 3.80 -3.64 -3.31
N TYR A 104 4.72 -2.80 -3.83
CA TYR A 104 4.49 -2.07 -5.07
C TYR A 104 4.24 -3.00 -6.26
N LEU A 105 5.06 -4.04 -6.42
CA LEU A 105 4.88 -5.06 -7.47
C LEU A 105 3.60 -5.87 -7.28
N LEU A 106 3.27 -6.25 -6.03
CA LEU A 106 2.05 -6.95 -5.71
C LEU A 106 0.81 -6.14 -6.13
N VAL A 107 0.77 -4.83 -5.83
CA VAL A 107 -0.35 -3.97 -6.23
C VAL A 107 -0.45 -3.83 -7.75
N ILE A 108 0.66 -3.80 -8.49
CA ILE A 108 0.62 -3.86 -9.96
C ILE A 108 -0.08 -5.16 -10.41
N GLY A 109 0.30 -6.30 -9.83
CA GLY A 109 -0.34 -7.60 -10.10
C GLY A 109 -1.84 -7.61 -9.73
N VAL A 110 -2.22 -7.00 -8.61
CA VAL A 110 -3.63 -6.81 -8.20
C VAL A 110 -4.38 -5.98 -9.25
N CYS A 111 -3.83 -4.87 -9.72
CA CYS A 111 -4.47 -4.05 -10.76
C CYS A 111 -4.66 -4.83 -12.07
N ILE A 112 -3.62 -5.54 -12.53
CA ILE A 112 -3.68 -6.32 -13.78
C ILE A 112 -4.71 -7.43 -13.66
N SER A 113 -4.69 -8.22 -12.59
CA SER A 113 -5.65 -9.29 -12.35
C SER A 113 -7.09 -8.77 -12.23
N GLY A 114 -7.33 -7.63 -11.57
CA GLY A 114 -8.66 -7.04 -11.44
C GLY A 114 -9.23 -6.51 -12.75
N ILE A 115 -8.40 -5.83 -13.55
CA ILE A 115 -8.79 -5.39 -14.91
C ILE A 115 -9.12 -6.62 -15.78
N THR A 116 -8.32 -7.68 -15.67
CA THR A 116 -8.51 -8.92 -16.42
C THR A 116 -9.84 -9.58 -16.04
N GLU A 117 -10.10 -9.76 -14.74
CA GLU A 117 -11.35 -10.32 -14.21
C GLU A 117 -12.57 -9.50 -14.68
N LYS A 118 -12.50 -8.16 -14.59
CA LYS A 118 -13.60 -7.30 -15.05
C LYS A 118 -13.83 -7.40 -16.57
N ASN A 119 -12.76 -7.51 -17.36
CA ASN A 119 -12.86 -7.66 -18.81
C ASN A 119 -13.48 -9.00 -19.22
N PHE A 120 -13.22 -10.07 -18.48
CA PHE A 120 -13.86 -11.36 -18.73
C PHE A 120 -15.35 -11.32 -18.38
N PHE A 121 -15.70 -10.83 -17.20
CA PHE A 121 -17.10 -10.78 -16.76
C PHE A 121 -17.97 -9.77 -17.51
N SER A 122 -17.37 -8.77 -18.17
CA SER A 122 -18.16 -7.80 -18.96
C SER A 122 -18.42 -8.28 -20.39
N LYS A 123 -17.79 -9.38 -20.83
CA LYS A 123 -17.96 -9.95 -22.19
C LYS A 123 -18.92 -11.13 -22.25
N THR A 124 -19.27 -11.68 -21.09
CA THR A 124 -20.27 -12.74 -20.89
C THR A 124 -21.54 -12.12 -20.33
#